data_AF-A0A345UIC4-F1
#
_entry.id   AF-A0A345UIC4-F1
#
_cell.length_a   1.000
_cell.length_b   1.000
_cell.length_c   1.000
_cell.angle_alpha   90.00
_cell.angle_beta   90.00
_cell.angle_gamma   90.00
#
_symmetry.space_group_name_H-M   'P 1'
#
loop_
_entity.id
_entity.type
_entity.pdbx_description
1 polymer ?
#
loop_
_entity_poly.entity_id
_entity_poly.type
_entity_poly.pdbx_seq_one_letter_code
_entity_poly.pdbx_strand_id
1 'polypeptide(L)'
;MTRTIKSIVMICLLTFGLSAVAIAQAPTPNPQMPAQMPNVEVSDDEMKSFVEITMDAQQIQMLAQTEMIEMVEEAGISVERFNEILTAMQSGQSQADLDMSEDEMQRFDNVLDELETVQEKVEEQIIDVIESKGMELDRFQEINFAIQMDPELQEKFREAAMELENGM
;
A
#
# COMPACT_ATOMS: atom_id res chain seq x y z
N MET A 1 29.76 -2.00 -10.59
CA MET A 1 29.19 -2.08 -9.24
C MET A 1 27.68 -2.08 -9.42
N THR A 2 27.08 -3.26 -9.49
CA THR A 2 25.64 -3.44 -9.77
C THR A 2 24.87 -3.25 -8.46
N ARG A 3 24.20 -2.11 -8.30
CA ARG A 3 23.26 -1.88 -7.20
C ARG A 3 21.94 -2.57 -7.57
N THR A 4 21.59 -3.61 -6.83
CA THR A 4 20.29 -4.27 -6.94
C THR A 4 19.24 -3.36 -6.33
N ILE A 5 18.35 -2.82 -7.18
CA ILE A 5 17.16 -2.06 -6.77
C ILE A 5 16.27 -3.03 -5.99
N LYS A 6 16.10 -2.80 -4.69
CA LYS A 6 15.13 -3.54 -3.88
C LYS A 6 13.75 -3.08 -4.33
N SER A 7 12.90 -4.04 -4.69
CA SER A 7 11.56 -3.83 -5.17
C SER A 7 10.76 -2.97 -4.19
N ILE A 8 10.38 -1.77 -4.60
CA ILE A 8 9.32 -0.98 -3.98
C ILE A 8 8.07 -1.87 -4.01
N VAL A 9 7.60 -2.27 -2.84
CA VAL A 9 6.36 -3.02 -2.68
C VAL A 9 5.23 -2.08 -3.08
N MET A 10 4.86 -2.16 -4.36
CA MET A 10 3.64 -1.58 -4.89
C MET A 10 2.48 -2.25 -4.17
N ILE A 11 1.92 -1.59 -3.16
CA ILE A 11 0.63 -1.94 -2.58
C ILE A 11 -0.38 -1.80 -3.72
N CYS A 12 -0.65 -2.92 -4.37
CA CYS A 12 -1.64 -3.05 -5.42
C CYS A 12 -3.01 -2.73 -4.82
N LEU A 13 -3.43 -1.48 -4.95
CA LEU A 13 -4.83 -1.09 -4.87
C LEU A 13 -5.62 -1.88 -5.92
N LEU A 14 -6.36 -2.86 -5.40
CA LEU A 14 -7.42 -3.66 -6.02
C LEU A 14 -8.07 -2.99 -7.23
N THR A 15 -7.58 -3.29 -8.42
CA THR A 15 -8.33 -3.04 -9.67
C THR A 15 -9.36 -4.14 -9.85
N PHE A 16 -10.62 -3.84 -9.54
CA PHE A 16 -11.77 -4.57 -10.05
C PHE A 16 -11.74 -4.52 -11.59
N GLY A 17 -11.61 -5.69 -12.21
CA GLY A 17 -11.65 -5.84 -13.66
C GLY A 17 -12.46 -7.06 -14.06
N LEU A 18 -13.79 -6.99 -13.95
CA LEU A 18 -14.67 -7.89 -14.70
C LEU A 18 -14.56 -7.56 -16.18
N SER A 19 -13.88 -8.40 -16.95
CA SER A 19 -14.20 -8.56 -18.37
C SER A 19 -14.28 -10.04 -18.73
N ALA A 20 -15.52 -10.51 -18.84
CA ALA A 20 -15.84 -11.82 -19.36
C ALA A 20 -15.61 -11.82 -20.87
N VAL A 21 -14.47 -12.36 -21.32
CA VAL A 21 -14.30 -12.78 -22.71
C VAL A 21 -14.59 -14.28 -22.77
N ALA A 22 -15.76 -14.62 -23.28
CA ALA A 22 -16.15 -16.01 -23.54
C ALA A 22 -15.36 -16.54 -24.75
N ILE A 23 -14.29 -17.29 -24.49
CA ILE A 23 -13.58 -18.07 -25.50
C ILE A 23 -13.88 -19.55 -25.25
N ALA A 24 -14.59 -20.17 -26.18
CA ALA A 24 -14.85 -21.61 -26.19
C ALA A 24 -13.56 -22.36 -26.59
N GLN A 25 -12.86 -22.98 -25.63
CA GLN A 25 -11.73 -23.87 -25.88
C GLN A 25 -11.71 -25.07 -24.91
N ALA A 26 -11.14 -26.18 -25.41
CA ALA A 26 -11.04 -27.55 -24.90
C ALA A 26 -10.95 -27.77 -23.37
N PRO A 27 -11.32 -28.96 -22.84
CA PRO A 27 -11.20 -29.26 -21.42
C PRO A 27 -9.74 -29.17 -20.99
N THR A 28 -9.40 -28.06 -20.34
CA THR A 28 -8.16 -27.87 -19.61
C THR A 28 -8.15 -28.84 -18.42
N PRO A 29 -6.96 -29.36 -18.02
CA PRO A 29 -6.86 -30.04 -16.75
C PRO A 29 -7.28 -29.05 -15.67
N ASN A 30 -8.34 -29.41 -14.95
CA ASN A 30 -8.84 -28.69 -13.79
C ASN A 30 -7.65 -28.26 -12.92
N PRO A 31 -7.29 -26.96 -12.84
CA PRO A 31 -6.39 -26.53 -11.80
C PRO A 31 -7.17 -26.81 -10.51
N GLN A 32 -6.71 -27.82 -9.77
CA GLN A 32 -7.22 -28.10 -8.44
C GLN A 32 -7.12 -26.78 -7.69
N MET A 33 -8.29 -26.18 -7.43
CA MET A 33 -8.40 -25.02 -6.57
C MET A 33 -7.64 -25.38 -5.28
N PRO A 34 -6.72 -24.52 -4.80
CA PRO A 34 -6.10 -24.75 -3.51
C PRO A 34 -7.18 -25.04 -2.47
N ALA A 35 -6.85 -26.00 -1.60
CA ALA A 35 -7.68 -26.46 -0.50
C ALA A 35 -8.35 -25.29 0.23
N GLN A 36 -9.61 -25.49 0.60
CA GLN A 36 -10.40 -24.77 1.61
C GLN A 36 -9.78 -23.45 2.08
N MET A 37 -10.41 -22.32 1.74
CA MET A 37 -10.06 -21.03 2.35
C MET A 37 -9.94 -21.22 3.87
N PRO A 38 -8.82 -20.81 4.49
CA PRO A 38 -8.71 -20.85 5.92
C PRO A 38 -9.90 -20.08 6.50
N ASN A 39 -10.74 -20.77 7.27
CA ASN A 39 -11.81 -20.14 8.01
C ASN A 39 -11.17 -19.38 9.16
N VAL A 40 -10.77 -18.13 8.89
CA VAL A 40 -10.19 -17.25 9.89
C VAL A 40 -11.35 -16.71 10.73
N GLU A 41 -11.50 -17.26 11.92
CA GLU A 41 -12.44 -16.71 12.89
C GLU A 41 -11.87 -15.39 13.42
N VAL A 42 -12.68 -14.33 13.33
CA VAL A 42 -12.36 -12.99 13.84
C VAL A 42 -13.42 -12.64 14.87
N SER A 43 -12.99 -12.39 16.10
CA SER A 43 -13.88 -11.96 17.18
C SER A 43 -14.31 -10.50 17.00
N ASP A 44 -15.39 -10.09 17.68
CA ASP A 44 -15.89 -8.72 17.60
C ASP A 44 -14.86 -7.71 18.17
N ASP A 45 -14.13 -8.08 19.23
CA ASP A 45 -13.05 -7.26 19.79
C ASP A 45 -11.88 -7.12 18.80
N GLU A 46 -11.47 -8.20 18.13
CA GLU A 46 -10.44 -8.14 17.09
C GLU A 46 -10.89 -7.31 15.89
N MET A 47 -12.16 -7.41 15.49
CA MET A 47 -12.72 -6.62 14.41
C MET A 47 -12.70 -5.12 14.77
N LYS A 48 -13.07 -4.78 16.01
CA LYS A 48 -13.01 -3.40 16.49
C LYS A 48 -11.57 -2.87 16.49
N SER A 49 -10.63 -3.61 17.07
CA SER A 49 -9.21 -3.21 17.04
C SER A 49 -8.71 -3.08 15.60
N PHE A 50 -9.07 -3.99 14.71
CA PHE A 50 -8.68 -3.95 13.29
C PHE A 50 -9.19 -2.68 12.59
N VAL A 51 -10.45 -2.30 12.81
CA VAL A 51 -11.04 -1.06 12.28
C VAL A 51 -10.28 0.16 12.81
N GLU A 52 -10.04 0.23 14.11
CA GLU A 52 -9.31 1.36 14.71
C GLU A 52 -7.87 1.46 14.19
N ILE A 53 -7.15 0.34 14.10
CA ILE A 53 -5.81 0.28 13.49
C ILE A 53 -5.86 0.80 12.05
N THR A 54 -6.86 0.37 11.28
CA THR A 54 -7.01 0.76 9.87
C THR A 54 -7.24 2.27 9.73
N MET A 55 -8.04 2.87 10.62
CA MET A 55 -8.27 4.32 10.62
C MET A 55 -7.01 5.11 10.99
N ASP A 56 -6.29 4.69 12.03
CA ASP A 56 -5.05 5.33 12.45
C ASP A 56 -3.96 5.20 11.37
N ALA A 57 -3.84 4.01 10.75
CA ALA A 57 -2.93 3.78 9.63
C ALA A 57 -3.28 4.65 8.41
N GLN A 58 -4.57 4.83 8.10
CA GLN A 58 -4.99 5.75 7.03
C GLN A 58 -4.61 7.20 7.34
N GLN A 59 -4.74 7.63 8.59
CA GLN A 59 -4.31 8.97 9.00
C GLN A 59 -2.80 9.16 8.87
N ILE A 60 -2.00 8.19 9.32
CA ILE A 60 -0.54 8.20 9.17
C ILE A 60 -0.16 8.32 7.70
N GLN A 61 -0.79 7.52 6.82
CA GLN A 61 -0.53 7.57 5.37
C GLN A 61 -0.91 8.91 4.74
N MET A 62 -2.01 9.53 5.16
CA MET A 62 -2.43 10.85 4.67
C MET A 62 -1.42 11.94 5.05
N LEU A 63 -0.96 11.91 6.31
CA LEU A 63 0.05 12.86 6.79
C LEU A 63 1.37 12.68 6.05
N ALA A 64 1.81 11.43 5.87
CA ALA A 64 3.00 11.12 5.11
C ALA A 64 2.90 11.58 3.65
N GLN A 65 1.77 11.36 2.98
CA GLN A 65 1.56 11.86 1.61
C GLN A 65 1.71 13.39 1.54
N THR A 66 1.20 14.10 2.55
CA THR A 66 1.35 15.56 2.64
C THR A 66 2.82 15.96 2.80
N GLU A 67 3.53 15.32 3.74
CA GLU A 67 4.96 15.55 3.98
C GLU A 67 5.80 15.28 2.72
N MET A 68 5.51 14.20 1.99
CA MET A 68 6.21 13.86 0.74
C MET A 68 6.02 14.93 -0.34
N ILE A 69 4.81 15.49 -0.47
CA ILE A 69 4.52 16.58 -1.42
C ILE A 69 5.33 17.82 -1.05
N GLU A 70 5.29 18.22 0.22
CA GLU A 70 6.03 19.37 0.73
C GLU A 70 7.54 19.22 0.46
N MET A 71 8.10 18.03 0.72
CA MET A 71 9.52 17.72 0.50
C MET A 71 9.96 17.87 -0.96
N VAL A 72 9.13 17.40 -1.91
CA VAL A 72 9.37 17.55 -3.35
C VAL A 72 9.34 19.03 -3.74
N GLU A 73 8.35 19.78 -3.26
CA GLU A 73 8.20 21.21 -3.55
C GLU A 73 9.33 22.05 -2.94
N GLU A 74 9.78 21.75 -1.71
CA GLU A 74 10.90 22.42 -1.03
C GLU A 74 12.24 22.20 -1.73
N ALA A 75 12.43 21.03 -2.35
CA ALA A 75 13.56 20.77 -3.24
C ALA A 75 13.50 21.56 -4.56
N GLY A 76 12.40 22.30 -4.80
CA GLY A 76 12.20 23.08 -6.01
C GLY A 76 11.98 22.20 -7.24
N ILE A 77 11.33 21.06 -7.04
CA ILE A 77 10.87 20.13 -8.08
C ILE A 77 9.34 20.11 -7.99
N SER A 78 8.62 20.14 -9.11
CA SER A 78 7.16 19.94 -9.06
C SER A 78 6.85 18.45 -8.90
N VAL A 79 5.72 18.13 -8.27
CA VAL A 79 5.27 16.74 -8.12
C VAL A 79 5.13 16.04 -9.49
N GLU A 80 4.67 16.75 -10.51
CA GLU A 80 4.58 16.21 -11.87
C GLU A 80 5.96 15.89 -12.45
N ARG A 81 6.92 16.81 -12.30
CA ARG A 81 8.29 16.61 -12.80
C ARG A 81 8.98 15.46 -12.06
N PHE A 82 8.79 15.37 -10.75
CA PHE A 82 9.29 14.26 -9.94
C PHE A 82 8.74 12.91 -10.44
N ASN A 83 7.43 12.82 -10.66
CA ASN A 83 6.78 11.59 -11.15
C ASN A 83 7.21 11.22 -12.58
N GLU A 84 7.40 12.21 -13.45
CA GLU A 84 7.93 12.02 -14.80
C GLU A 84 9.32 11.37 -14.76
N ILE A 85 10.23 11.96 -13.97
CA ILE A 85 11.60 11.48 -13.79
C ILE A 85 11.60 10.06 -13.20
N LEU A 86 10.80 9.82 -12.15
CA LEU A 86 10.69 8.51 -11.51
C LEU A 86 10.23 7.43 -12.50
N THR A 87 9.18 7.72 -13.27
CA THR A 87 8.63 6.78 -14.28
C THR A 87 9.64 6.48 -15.38
N ALA A 88 10.36 7.51 -15.84
CA ALA A 88 11.36 7.35 -16.88
C ALA A 88 12.55 6.51 -16.43
N MET A 89 13.04 6.71 -15.20
CA MET A 89 14.11 5.90 -14.65
C MET A 89 13.69 4.45 -14.42
N GLN A 90 12.47 4.20 -13.95
CA GLN A 90 11.93 2.84 -13.83
C GLN A 90 11.83 2.14 -15.20
N SER A 91 11.60 2.93 -16.26
CA SER A 91 11.59 2.45 -17.65
C SER A 91 12.99 2.28 -18.25
N GLY A 92 14.05 2.61 -17.50
CA GLY A 92 15.44 2.47 -17.92
C GLY A 92 15.96 3.60 -18.82
N GLN A 93 15.26 4.74 -18.87
CA GLN A 93 15.74 5.93 -19.58
C GLN A 93 16.96 6.54 -18.87
N SER A 94 17.86 7.12 -19.66
CA SER A 94 19.06 7.79 -19.12
C SER A 94 18.77 9.25 -18.79
N GLN A 95 19.60 9.86 -17.94
CA GLN A 95 19.53 11.29 -17.60
C GLN A 95 19.53 12.19 -18.85
N ALA A 96 20.31 11.82 -19.86
CA ALA A 96 20.41 12.55 -21.13
C ALA A 96 19.09 12.50 -21.92
N ASP A 97 18.28 11.45 -21.77
CA ASP A 97 16.97 11.34 -22.42
C ASP A 97 15.90 12.23 -21.76
N LEU A 98 16.16 12.71 -20.53
CA LEU A 98 15.22 13.48 -19.71
C LEU A 98 15.55 14.98 -19.64
N ASP A 99 16.57 15.42 -20.37
CA ASP A 99 17.07 16.81 -20.38
C ASP A 99 17.33 17.35 -18.96
N MET A 100 17.79 16.47 -18.05
CA MET A 100 18.04 16.82 -16.66
C MET A 100 19.42 17.43 -16.50
N SER A 101 19.49 18.57 -15.81
CA SER A 101 20.76 19.13 -15.36
C SER A 101 21.35 18.30 -14.20
N GLU A 102 22.66 18.45 -13.95
CA GLU A 102 23.32 17.82 -12.79
C GLU A 102 22.69 18.30 -11.47
N ASP A 103 22.37 19.60 -11.37
CA ASP A 103 21.72 20.19 -10.18
C ASP A 103 20.29 19.68 -9.97
N GLU A 104 19.54 19.43 -11.04
CA GLU A 104 18.19 18.83 -10.95
C GLU A 104 18.28 17.36 -10.50
N MET A 105 19.24 16.61 -11.04
CA MET A 105 19.48 15.22 -10.65
C MET A 105 19.86 15.12 -9.17
N GLN A 106 20.76 15.98 -8.69
CA GLN A 106 21.17 15.96 -7.28
C GLN A 106 19.99 16.25 -6.33
N ARG A 107 19.14 17.24 -6.67
CA ARG A 107 17.95 17.55 -5.85
C ARG A 107 16.97 16.39 -5.86
N PHE A 108 16.76 15.77 -7.02
CA PHE A 108 15.90 14.61 -7.16
C PHE A 108 16.41 13.41 -6.34
N ASP A 109 17.71 13.10 -6.41
CA ASP A 109 18.33 12.02 -5.65
C ASP A 109 18.21 12.25 -4.13
N ASN A 110 18.42 13.48 -3.66
CA ASN A 110 18.22 13.82 -2.24
C ASN A 110 16.77 13.60 -1.79
N VAL A 111 15.80 14.01 -2.62
CA VAL A 111 14.38 13.78 -2.33
C VAL A 111 14.08 12.28 -2.26
N LEU A 112 14.64 11.45 -3.14
CA LEU A 112 14.46 10.00 -3.05
C LEU A 112 14.96 9.42 -1.72
N ASP A 113 16.14 9.82 -1.28
CA ASP A 113 16.72 9.36 -0.01
C ASP A 113 15.85 9.78 1.20
N GLU A 114 15.30 11.00 1.18
CA GLU A 114 14.41 11.49 2.23
C GLU A 114 13.03 10.80 2.19
N LEU A 115 12.50 10.52 1.00
CA LEU A 115 11.26 9.76 0.82
C LEU A 115 11.39 8.31 1.32
N GLU A 116 12.53 7.65 1.10
CA GLU A 116 12.82 6.32 1.68
C GLU A 116 12.75 6.39 3.21
N THR A 117 13.34 7.43 3.80
CA THR A 117 13.31 7.65 5.26
C THR A 117 11.89 7.87 5.79
N VAL A 118 11.06 8.64 5.08
CA VAL A 118 9.65 8.82 5.47
C VAL A 118 8.87 7.52 5.35
N GLN A 119 9.11 6.73 4.30
CA GLN A 119 8.48 5.42 4.13
C GLN A 119 8.80 4.48 5.29
N GLU A 120 10.07 4.37 5.70
CA GLU A 120 10.47 3.55 6.85
C GLU A 120 9.78 3.98 8.14
N LYS A 121 9.68 5.30 8.39
CA LYS A 121 8.97 5.84 9.57
C LYS A 121 7.48 5.53 9.55
N VAL A 122 6.84 5.57 8.38
CA VAL A 122 5.42 5.23 8.24
C VAL A 122 5.19 3.75 8.54
N GLU A 123 6.06 2.88 8.04
CA GLU A 123 6.00 1.45 8.34
C GLU A 123 6.14 1.19 9.85
N GLU A 124 7.11 1.83 10.51
CA GLU A 124 7.30 1.75 11.96
C GLU A 124 6.07 2.24 12.74
N GLN A 125 5.53 3.41 12.38
CA GLN A 125 4.34 3.96 13.06
C GLN A 125 3.11 3.07 12.91
N ILE A 126 2.92 2.42 11.76
CA ILE A 126 1.81 1.49 11.56
C ILE A 126 1.98 0.25 12.44
N ILE A 127 3.20 -0.28 12.55
CA ILE A 127 3.50 -1.41 13.45
C ILE A 127 3.23 -1.02 14.90
N ASP A 128 3.68 0.16 15.33
CA ASP A 128 3.44 0.67 16.68
C ASP A 128 1.93 0.80 16.98
N VAL A 129 1.14 1.30 16.03
CA VAL A 129 -0.32 1.38 16.16
C VAL A 129 -0.94 -0.01 16.32
N ILE A 130 -0.52 -0.98 15.50
CA ILE A 130 -0.99 -2.38 15.57
C ILE A 130 -0.74 -2.95 16.98
N GLU A 131 0.50 -2.85 17.46
CA GLU A 131 0.90 -3.38 18.76
C GLU A 131 0.20 -2.65 19.92
N SER A 132 0.08 -1.31 19.84
CA SER A 132 -0.55 -0.50 20.89
C SER A 132 -2.03 -0.83 21.11
N LYS A 133 -2.71 -1.34 20.07
CA LYS A 133 -4.10 -1.79 20.10
C LYS A 133 -4.24 -3.28 20.42
N GLY A 134 -3.16 -3.93 20.84
CA GLY A 134 -3.15 -5.30 21.34
C GLY A 134 -3.24 -6.36 20.25
N MET A 135 -2.86 -6.01 19.02
CA MET A 135 -2.80 -6.95 17.88
C MET A 135 -1.35 -7.15 17.45
N GLU A 136 -0.99 -8.36 17.06
CA GLU A 136 0.30 -8.65 16.45
C GLU A 136 0.24 -8.38 14.93
N LEU A 137 1.37 -7.98 14.32
CA LEU A 137 1.44 -7.71 12.88
C LEU A 137 0.94 -8.89 12.03
N ASP A 138 1.37 -10.11 12.33
CA ASP A 138 0.94 -11.31 11.59
C ASP A 138 -0.57 -11.53 11.69
N ARG A 139 -1.17 -11.25 12.87
CA ARG A 139 -2.61 -11.37 13.08
C ARG A 139 -3.38 -10.29 12.31
N PHE A 140 -2.87 -9.07 12.28
CA PHE A 140 -3.42 -7.99 11.47
C PHE A 140 -3.43 -8.35 9.99
N GLN A 141 -2.32 -8.89 9.47
CA GLN A 141 -2.23 -9.33 8.07
C GLN A 141 -3.18 -10.49 7.75
N GLU A 142 -3.31 -11.46 8.66
CA GLU A 142 -4.24 -12.58 8.53
C GLU A 142 -5.69 -12.09 8.44
N ILE A 143 -6.11 -11.20 9.34
CA ILE A 143 -7.46 -10.61 9.34
C ILE A 143 -7.69 -9.81 8.06
N ASN A 144 -6.72 -8.99 7.64
CA ASN A 144 -6.81 -8.23 6.39
C ASN A 144 -6.99 -9.13 5.16
N PHE A 145 -6.28 -10.26 5.11
CA PHE A 145 -6.44 -11.23 4.02
C PHE A 145 -7.82 -11.92 4.09
N ALA A 146 -8.26 -12.31 5.29
CA ALA A 146 -9.56 -12.94 5.50
C ALA A 146 -10.72 -12.03 5.06
N ILE A 147 -10.71 -10.76 5.47
CA ILE A 147 -11.72 -9.76 5.08
C ILE A 147 -11.79 -9.61 3.54
N GLN A 148 -10.68 -9.64 2.82
CA GLN A 148 -10.71 -9.53 1.35
C GLN A 148 -11.40 -10.72 0.66
N MET A 149 -11.39 -11.89 1.30
CA MET A 149 -11.86 -13.14 0.72
C MET A 149 -13.26 -13.55 1.21
N ASP A 150 -13.68 -13.08 2.39
CA ASP A 150 -14.93 -13.48 3.04
C ASP A 150 -15.95 -12.32 3.08
N PRO A 151 -17.06 -12.41 2.31
CA PRO A 151 -18.12 -11.40 2.31
C PRO A 151 -18.78 -11.15 3.67
N GLU A 152 -18.86 -12.14 4.56
CA GLU A 152 -19.43 -11.96 5.89
C GLU A 152 -18.48 -11.12 6.76
N LEU A 153 -17.18 -11.33 6.66
CA LEU A 153 -16.19 -10.50 7.34
C LEU A 153 -16.15 -9.06 6.78
N GLN A 154 -16.39 -8.88 5.47
CA GLN A 154 -16.55 -7.53 4.89
C GLN A 154 -17.75 -6.78 5.47
N GLU A 155 -18.86 -7.47 5.66
CA GLU A 155 -20.05 -6.89 6.30
C GLU A 155 -19.73 -6.48 7.73
N LYS A 156 -19.16 -7.38 8.53
CA LYS A 156 -18.77 -7.10 9.92
C LYS A 156 -17.79 -5.94 10.03
N PHE A 157 -16.81 -5.86 9.13
CA PHE A 157 -15.88 -4.74 9.07
C PHE A 157 -16.63 -3.41 8.84
N ARG A 158 -17.56 -3.39 7.88
CA ARG A 158 -18.35 -2.18 7.59
C ARG A 158 -19.25 -1.80 8.75
N GLU A 159 -19.91 -2.77 9.39
CA GLU A 159 -20.74 -2.54 10.57
C GLU A 159 -19.92 -1.95 11.73
N ALA A 160 -18.80 -2.57 12.07
CA ALA A 160 -17.91 -2.09 13.13
C ALA A 160 -17.36 -0.68 12.83
N ALA A 161 -17.01 -0.40 11.58
CA ALA A 161 -16.58 0.95 11.16
C ALA A 161 -17.70 1.99 11.34
N MET A 162 -18.94 1.68 10.95
CA MET A 162 -20.08 2.58 11.13
C MET A 162 -20.42 2.79 12.61
N GLU A 163 -20.34 1.75 13.44
CA GLU A 163 -20.61 1.87 14.88
C GLU A 163 -19.60 2.78 15.57
N LEU A 164 -18.32 2.67 15.20
CA LEU A 164 -17.27 3.53 15.72
C LEU A 164 -17.50 4.99 15.33
N GLU A 165 -17.88 5.25 14.07
CA GLU A 165 -18.18 6.60 13.58
C GLU A 165 -19.40 7.24 14.29
N ASN A 166 -20.47 6.47 14.52
CA ASN A 166 -21.70 6.96 15.16
C ASN A 166 -21.62 7.02 16.70
N GLY A 167 -20.61 6.39 17.30
CA GLY A 167 -20.36 6.37 18.74
C GLY A 167 -19.42 7.46 19.25
N MET A 168 -18.83 8.26 18.35
CA MET A 168 -18.01 9.46 18.64
C MET A 168 -18.87 10.73 18.66
#